data_AF-A0A1D9PMW1-F1
#
_entry.id   AF-A0A1D9PMW1-F1
#
_cell.length_a   1.000
_cell.length_b   1.000
_cell.length_c   1.000
_cell.angle_alpha   90.00
_cell.angle_beta   90.00
_cell.angle_gamma   90.00
#
_symmetry.space_group_name_H-M   'P 1'
#
loop_
_entity.id
_entity.type
_entity.pdbx_description
1 polymer ?
#
loop_
_entity_poly.entity_id
_entity_poly.type
_entity_poly.pdbx_seq_one_letter_code
_entity_poly.pdbx_strand_id
1 'polypeptide(L)' 'MAHQGSPQIVSLVDPYVYQTIHKLIGSRFIIQTVRRIVRGRLIDATPDHIAIEETHDRVFYIRNRHVVSVMPDYTERV' A
#
# COMPACT_ATOMS: atom_id res chain seq x y z
N MET A 1 21.27 -14.26 38.03
CA MET A 1 20.62 -14.84 36.85
C MET A 1 20.00 -13.70 36.07
N ALA A 2 20.46 -13.41 34.86
CA ALA A 2 19.96 -12.28 34.08
C ALA A 2 18.59 -12.64 33.48
N HIS A 3 17.57 -11.83 33.76
CA HIS A 3 16.25 -11.97 33.16
C HIS A 3 16.37 -11.51 31.69
N GLN A 4 16.46 -12.46 30.76
CA GLN A 4 16.38 -12.13 29.33
C GLN A 4 14.97 -11.61 29.06
N GLY A 5 14.86 -10.32 28.74
CA GLY A 5 13.59 -9.68 28.40
C GLY A 5 12.93 -10.40 27.22
N SER A 6 11.61 -10.57 27.29
CA SER A 6 10.82 -11.16 26.21
C SER A 6 10.98 -10.35 24.92
N PRO A 7 11.13 -11.00 23.75
CA PRO A 7 11.26 -10.29 22.48
C PRO A 7 10.04 -9.39 22.22
N GLN A 8 10.29 -8.15 21.82
CA GLN A 8 9.25 -7.20 21.42
C GLN A 8 9.15 -7.12 19.90
N ILE A 9 7.91 -7.18 19.39
CA ILE A 9 7.63 -6.92 17.98
C ILE A 9 7.56 -5.41 17.79
N VAL A 10 8.50 -4.87 17.02
CA VAL A 10 8.55 -3.46 16.65
C VAL A 10 8.21 -3.32 15.17
N SER A 11 7.18 -2.54 14.85
CA SER A 11 6.81 -2.19 13.49
C SER A 11 6.93 -0.68 13.29
N LEU A 12 7.73 -0.28 12.29
CA LEU A 12 7.77 1.10 11.81
C LEU A 12 6.60 1.30 10.86
N VAL A 13 5.60 2.03 11.33
CA VAL A 13 4.41 2.39 10.55
C VAL A 13 4.53 3.85 10.14
N ASP A 14 4.12 4.16 8.91
CA ASP A 14 3.88 5.53 8.46
C ASP A 14 2.38 5.86 8.63
N PRO A 15 1.94 6.33 9.81
CA PRO A 15 0.52 6.39 10.16
C PRO A 15 -0.29 7.30 9.23
N TYR A 16 0.29 8.40 8.75
CA TYR A 16 -0.37 9.35 7.86
C TYR A 16 -0.51 8.81 6.42
N VAL A 17 0.47 8.03 5.94
CA VAL A 17 0.40 7.37 4.63
C VAL A 17 -0.68 6.30 4.67
N TYR A 18 -0.65 5.44 5.69
CA TYR A 18 -1.65 4.40 5.89
C TYR A 18 -3.08 4.98 5.99
N GLN A 19 -3.32 5.95 6.89
CA GLN A 19 -4.66 6.54 7.04
C GLN A 19 -5.17 7.18 5.76
N THR A 20 -4.29 7.85 5.01
CA THR A 20 -4.67 8.51 3.76
C THR A 20 -5.05 7.48 2.70
N ILE A 21 -4.21 6.46 2.49
CA ILE A 21 -4.47 5.41 1.50
C ILE A 21 -5.70 4.57 1.87
N HIS A 22 -5.89 4.24 3.15
CA HIS A 22 -7.05 3.46 3.61
C HIS A 22 -8.38 4.15 3.28
N LYS A 23 -8.45 5.48 3.32
CA LYS A 23 -9.66 6.24 2.93
C LYS A 23 -9.98 6.14 1.44
N LEU A 24 -9.03 5.67 0.63
CA LEU A 24 -9.11 5.65 -0.82
C LEU A 24 -9.42 4.24 -1.38
N ILE A 25 -9.63 3.24 -0.50
CA ILE A 25 -10.02 1.88 -0.92
C ILE A 25 -11.26 1.95 -1.82
N GLY A 26 -11.23 1.18 -2.90
CA GLY A 26 -12.25 1.14 -3.94
C GLY A 26 -11.96 2.06 -5.13
N SER A 27 -11.04 3.03 -5.01
CA SER A 27 -10.65 3.94 -6.10
C SER A 27 -9.50 3.38 -6.94
N ARG A 28 -9.36 3.83 -8.19
CA ARG A 28 -8.24 3.46 -9.07
C ARG A 28 -7.10 4.46 -8.94
N PHE A 29 -5.88 3.93 -8.95
CA PHE A 29 -4.65 4.70 -8.81
C PHE A 29 -3.58 4.26 -9.80
N ILE A 30 -2.74 5.23 -10.15
CA ILE A 30 -1.42 5.04 -10.71
C ILE A 30 -0.43 5.13 -9.55
N ILE A 31 0.26 4.04 -9.28
CA ILE A 31 1.23 3.94 -8.17
C ILE A 31 2.61 3.79 -8.78
N GLN A 32 3.47 4.76 -8.53
CA GLN A 32 4.87 4.64 -8.83
C GLN A 32 5.56 3.94 -7.68
N THR A 33 6.14 2.77 -7.93
CA THR A 33 7.06 2.12 -7.01
C THR A 33 8.51 2.43 -7.38
N VAL A 34 9.45 2.09 -6.51
CA VAL A 34 10.88 2.18 -6.79
C VAL A 34 11.34 1.38 -8.02
N ARG A 35 10.57 0.38 -8.47
CA ARG A 35 10.94 -0.50 -9.61
C ARG A 35 10.09 -0.32 -10.86
N ARG A 36 8.81 0.02 -10.69
CA ARG A 36 7.83 0.10 -11.79
C ARG A 36 6.61 0.93 -11.43
N ILE A 37 5.81 1.25 -12.45
CA ILE A 37 4.45 1.78 -12.26
C ILE A 37 3.46 0.60 -12.18
N VAL A 38 2.51 0.69 -11.25
CA VAL A 38 1.37 -0.22 -11.08
C VAL A 38 0.10 0.60 -11.29
N ARG A 39 -0.88 0.07 -12.02
CA ARG A 39 -2.17 0.74 -12.24
C ARG A 39 -3.30 -0.19 -11.90
N GLY A 40 -4.20 0.21 -11.02
CA GLY A 40 -5.29 -0.67 -10.65
C GLY A 40 -6.16 -0.10 -9.56
N ARG A 41 -7.12 -0.92 -9.13
CA ARG A 41 -8.03 -0.59 -8.04
C ARG A 41 -7.37 -0.91 -6.71
N LEU A 42 -7.37 0.03 -5.78
CA LEU A 42 -6.97 -0.23 -4.41
C LEU A 42 -8.06 -1.06 -3.72
N ILE A 43 -7.77 -2.31 -3.39
CA ILE A 43 -8.75 -3.23 -2.79
C ILE A 43 -8.53 -3.44 -1.29
N ASP A 44 -7.31 -3.20 -0.79
CA ASP A 44 -6.99 -3.27 0.63
C ASP A 44 -5.76 -2.40 0.96
N ALA A 45 -5.69 -1.94 2.21
CA ALA A 45 -4.55 -1.23 2.75
C ALA A 45 -4.32 -1.64 4.20
N THR A 46 -3.09 -2.05 4.50
CA THR A 46 -2.60 -2.37 5.84
C THR A 46 -1.51 -1.36 6.23
N PRO A 47 -1.11 -1.30 7.52
CA PRO A 47 -0.02 -0.42 7.96
C PRO A 47 1.31 -0.59 7.21
N ASP A 48 1.52 -1.76 6.59
CA ASP A 48 2.80 -2.11 5.94
C ASP A 48 2.71 -2.27 4.41
N HIS A 49 1.54 -2.65 3.88
CA HIS A 49 1.34 -2.90 2.46
C HIS A 49 -0.03 -2.44 1.96
N ILE A 50 -0.12 -2.19 0.66
CA ILE A 50 -1.36 -1.97 -0.09
C ILE A 50 -1.57 -3.11 -1.08
N ALA A 51 -2.84 -3.43 -1.37
CA ALA A 51 -3.21 -4.41 -2.38
C ALA A 51 -3.89 -3.72 -3.56
N ILE A 52 -3.33 -3.93 -4.76
CA ILE A 52 -3.81 -3.34 -6.01
C ILE A 52 -4.28 -4.44 -6.95
N GLU A 53 -5.54 -4.37 -7.35
CA GLU A 53 -6.13 -5.21 -8.38
C GLU A 53 -5.89 -4.59 -9.76
N GLU A 54 -5.02 -5.23 -10.54
CA GLU A 54 -4.82 -4.97 -11.98
C GLU A 54 -5.93 -5.69 -12.79
N THR A 55 -5.90 -5.55 -14.12
CA THR A 55 -6.83 -6.30 -14.99
C THR A 55 -6.58 -7.81 -14.90
N HIS A 56 -7.61 -8.61 -15.21
CA HIS A 56 -7.55 -10.08 -15.18
C HIS A 56 -7.33 -10.67 -13.77
N ASP A 57 -7.94 -10.07 -12.74
CA ASP A 57 -7.95 -10.55 -11.36
C ASP A 57 -6.54 -10.73 -10.74
N ARG A 58 -5.56 -9.96 -11.24
CA ARG A 58 -4.19 -9.98 -10.73
C ARG A 58 -4.03 -8.99 -9.58
N VAL A 59 -3.75 -9.51 -8.39
CA VAL A 59 -3.52 -8.70 -7.20
C VAL A 59 -2.02 -8.52 -6.93
N PHE A 60 -1.60 -7.27 -6.75
CA PHE A 60 -0.24 -6.91 -6.35
C PHE A 60 -0.23 -6.36 -4.93
N TYR A 61 0.61 -6.97 -4.08
CA TYR A 61 0.90 -6.45 -2.75
C TYR A 61 2.17 -5.60 -2.81
N ILE A 62 2.06 -4.33 -2.44
CA ILE A 62 3.15 -3.35 -2.50
C ILE A 62 3.40 -2.85 -1.08
N ARG A 63 4.64 -2.97 -0.61
CA ARG A 63 5.04 -2.35 0.67
C ARG A 63 4.92 -0.84 0.59
N ASN A 64 4.43 -0.21 1.65
CA ASN A 64 4.32 1.25 1.76
C ASN A 64 5.68 1.93 1.50
N ARG A 65 6.78 1.39 2.04
CA ARG A 65 8.16 1.89 1.85
C ARG A 65 8.68 1.85 0.40
N HIS A 66 8.03 1.12 -0.50
CA HIS A 66 8.42 1.04 -1.90
C HIS A 66 7.58 1.95 -2.79
N VAL A 67 6.56 2.60 -2.24
CA VAL A 67 5.74 3.59 -2.94
C VAL A 67 6.51 4.90 -2.99
N VAL A 68 6.68 5.42 -4.20
CA VAL A 68 7.31 6.73 -4.47
C VAL A 68 6.25 7.81 -4.62
N SER A 69 5.16 7.50 -5.34
CA SER A 69 4.03 8.42 -5.52
C SER A 69 2.73 7.66 -5.79
N VAL A 70 1.60 8.30 -5.49
CA VAL A 70 0.25 7.79 -5.74
C VAL A 70 -0.55 8.90 -6.39
N MET A 71 -1.19 8.61 -7.52
CA MET A 71 -2.00 9.57 -8.28
C MET A 71 -3.35 8.93 -8.65
N PRO A 72 -4.49 9.61 -8.49
CA PRO A 72 -5.77 9.11 -8.96
C PRO A 72 -5.73 8.77 -10.45
N ASP A 73 -6.34 7.65 -10.83
CA ASP A 73 -6.52 7.26 -12.22
C ASP A 73 -7.95 7.61 -12.67
N TYR A 74 -8.08 8.63 -13.52
CA TYR A 74 -9.36 9.10 -14.04
C TYR A 74 -9.74 8.49 -15.39
N THR A 75 -9.02 7.48 -15.85
CA THR A 75 -9.21 6.93 -17.22
C THR A 75 -10.59 6.29 -17.42
N GLU A 76 -11.32 5.95 -16.36
CA GLU A 76 -12.71 5.44 -16.43
C GLU A 76 -13.79 6.54 -16.42
N ARG A 77 -13.42 7.82 -16.33
CA ARG A 77 -14.37 8.96 -16.30
C ARG A 77 -14.62 9.61 -17.66
N VAL A 78 -14.23 8.96 -18.75
CA VAL A 78 -14.39 9.43 -20.14
C VAL A 78 -15.26 8.45 -20.92
#